data_AF-A0A6L8RPB0-F1
#
_entry.id   AF-A0A6L8RPB0-F1
#
_cell.length_a   1.000
_cell.length_b   1.000
_cell.length_c   1.000
_cell.angle_alpha   90.00
_cell.angle_beta   90.00
_cell.angle_gamma   90.00
#
_symmetry.space_group_name_H-M   'P 1'
#
loop_
_entity.id
_entity.type
_entity.pdbx_description
1 polymer ?
#
loop_
_entity_poly.entity_id
_entity_poly.type
_entity_poly.pdbx_seq_one_letter_code
_entity_poly.pdbx_strand_id
1 'polypeptide(L)'
;MANPSEESIARVVECLFNHPRHRELLYKALVHCQTERTEHAAEEFLARQPEAAQALQTPYTLLRNLAAAGGVTVIAHDAQGLALDETRCEQLRAEGLDDDALADLVAERRVLTTPAGCAACELLAPEHRTLAAIYKVPERRATFVRLLDFCRTPRKLADINQLLADDPALAPSQRTAGQKLHACYFIDRLEEAGGLVWDGSWVTTDAGKRALASV
;
A
#
# COMPACT_ATOMS: atom_id res chain seq x y z
N MET A 1 -2.47 22.94 -5.28
CA MET A 1 -3.21 22.02 -4.39
C MET A 1 -2.89 22.40 -2.96
N ALA A 2 -3.89 22.58 -2.09
CA ALA A 2 -3.65 22.87 -0.68
C ALA A 2 -2.92 21.70 -0.02
N ASN A 3 -2.00 21.99 0.90
CA ASN A 3 -1.31 20.95 1.65
C ASN A 3 -2.34 20.23 2.55
N PRO A 4 -2.44 18.89 2.51
CA PRO A 4 -3.37 18.16 3.37
C PRO A 4 -3.01 18.37 4.85
N SER A 5 -4.01 18.40 5.73
CA SER A 5 -3.76 18.47 7.18
C SER A 5 -3.17 17.15 7.68
N GLU A 6 -2.36 17.21 8.74
CA GLU A 6 -1.81 15.99 9.37
C GLU A 6 -2.90 15.00 9.79
N GLU A 7 -4.04 15.50 10.29
CA GLU A 7 -5.20 14.69 10.64
C GLU A 7 -5.78 13.94 9.44
N SER A 8 -5.87 14.60 8.27
CA SER A 8 -6.37 13.94 7.05
C SER A 8 -5.42 12.85 6.57
N ILE A 9 -4.10 13.06 6.67
CA ILE A 9 -3.10 12.04 6.34
C ILE A 9 -3.19 10.87 7.33
N ALA A 10 -3.29 11.16 8.62
CA ALA A 10 -3.40 10.15 9.68
C ALA A 10 -4.59 9.22 9.46
N ARG A 11 -5.76 9.76 9.11
CA ARG A 11 -6.96 8.95 8.79
C ARG A 11 -6.72 7.98 7.63
N VAL A 12 -6.02 8.41 6.59
CA VAL A 12 -5.68 7.53 5.45
C VAL A 12 -4.67 6.47 5.88
N VAL A 13 -3.64 6.84 6.65
CA VAL A 13 -2.66 5.89 7.18
C VAL A 13 -3.34 4.84 8.08
N GLU A 14 -4.22 5.25 8.98
CA GLU A 14 -5.01 4.35 9.83
C GLU A 14 -5.84 3.35 9.00
N CYS A 15 -6.48 3.82 7.93
CA CYS A 15 -7.19 2.95 6.99
C CYS A 15 -6.28 1.86 6.40
N LEU A 16 -5.07 2.23 5.97
CA LEU A 16 -4.10 1.28 5.41
C LEU A 16 -3.62 0.24 6.43
N PHE A 17 -3.52 0.61 7.72
CA PHE A 17 -3.05 -0.29 8.77
C PHE A 17 -4.16 -1.04 9.51
N ASN A 18 -5.43 -0.72 9.26
CA ASN A 18 -6.57 -1.34 9.93
C ASN A 18 -6.56 -2.87 9.80
N HIS A 19 -6.14 -3.40 8.63
CA HIS A 19 -6.01 -4.83 8.45
C HIS A 19 -4.74 -5.20 7.65
N PRO A 20 -3.81 -6.01 8.20
CA PRO A 20 -2.53 -6.32 7.56
C PRO A 20 -2.65 -6.90 6.14
N ARG A 21 -3.67 -7.74 5.89
CA ARG A 21 -3.89 -8.36 4.56
C ARG A 21 -4.43 -7.40 3.49
N HIS A 22 -4.83 -6.18 3.87
CA HIS A 22 -5.36 -5.19 2.92
C HIS A 22 -4.37 -4.07 2.62
N ARG A 23 -3.39 -3.85 3.50
CA ARG A 23 -2.45 -2.73 3.44
C ARG A 23 -1.83 -2.53 2.06
N GLU A 24 -1.30 -3.60 1.48
CA GLU A 24 -0.59 -3.51 0.19
C GLU A 24 -1.56 -3.21 -0.97
N LEU A 25 -2.77 -3.79 -0.96
CA LEU A 25 -3.80 -3.48 -1.96
C LEU A 25 -4.28 -2.03 -1.85
N LEU A 26 -4.52 -1.53 -0.63
CA LEU A 26 -4.93 -0.15 -0.39
C LEU A 26 -3.85 0.83 -0.83
N TYR A 27 -2.57 0.54 -0.53
CA TYR A 27 -1.44 1.31 -1.02
C TYR A 27 -1.39 1.33 -2.55
N LYS A 28 -1.45 0.17 -3.20
CA LYS A 28 -1.44 0.07 -4.67
C LYS A 28 -2.64 0.77 -5.31
N ALA A 29 -3.83 0.74 -4.69
CA ALA A 29 -5.00 1.48 -5.15
C ALA A 29 -4.74 2.98 -5.19
N LEU A 30 -4.20 3.54 -4.09
CA LEU A 30 -3.86 4.95 -4.00
C LEU A 30 -2.80 5.34 -5.04
N VAL A 31 -1.76 4.52 -5.25
CA VAL A 31 -0.75 4.78 -6.29
C VAL A 31 -1.37 4.73 -7.69
N HIS A 32 -2.17 3.71 -7.99
CA HIS A 32 -2.79 3.54 -9.31
C HIS A 32 -3.76 4.68 -9.67
N CYS A 33 -4.48 5.19 -8.67
CA CYS A 33 -5.45 6.27 -8.84
C CYS A 33 -4.86 7.67 -8.67
N GLN A 34 -3.53 7.85 -8.57
CA GLN A 34 -2.91 9.20 -8.63
C GLN A 34 -3.20 9.91 -9.96
N THR A 35 -3.42 9.12 -11.01
CA THR A 35 -4.07 9.56 -12.24
C THR A 35 -5.50 9.07 -12.23
N GLU A 36 -6.44 9.89 -12.69
CA GLU A 36 -7.86 9.53 -12.72
C GLU A 36 -8.10 8.19 -13.43
N ARG A 37 -8.97 7.37 -12.85
CA ARG A 37 -9.42 6.07 -13.36
C ARG A 37 -10.92 5.95 -13.25
N THR A 38 -11.53 5.13 -14.08
CA THR A 38 -12.89 4.65 -13.76
C THR A 38 -12.81 3.73 -12.54
N GLU A 39 -13.88 3.71 -11.75
CA GLU A 39 -14.00 2.81 -10.60
C GLU A 39 -13.81 1.35 -11.04
N HIS A 40 -14.44 0.95 -12.15
CA HIS A 40 -14.29 -0.38 -12.72
C HIS A 40 -12.82 -0.72 -13.04
N ALA A 41 -12.08 0.19 -13.67
CA ALA A 41 -10.67 -0.05 -14.00
C ALA A 41 -9.80 -0.16 -12.72
N ALA A 42 -10.09 0.64 -11.69
CA ALA A 42 -9.41 0.54 -10.40
C ALA A 42 -9.69 -0.80 -9.71
N GLU A 43 -10.93 -1.28 -9.76
CA GLU A 43 -11.30 -2.59 -9.22
C GLU A 43 -10.64 -3.75 -9.96
N GLU A 44 -10.63 -3.72 -11.30
CA GLU A 44 -9.94 -4.71 -12.11
C GLU A 44 -8.44 -4.75 -11.81
N PHE A 45 -7.81 -3.58 -11.68
CA PHE A 45 -6.41 -3.47 -11.33
C PHE A 45 -6.11 -4.16 -10.00
N LEU A 46 -6.95 -3.93 -8.98
CA LEU A 46 -6.80 -4.55 -7.67
C LEU A 46 -7.05 -6.05 -7.70
N ALA A 47 -8.06 -6.51 -8.45
CA ALA A 47 -8.36 -7.94 -8.59
C ALA A 47 -7.20 -8.74 -9.23
N ARG A 48 -6.37 -8.10 -10.06
CA ARG A 48 -5.20 -8.72 -10.70
C ARG A 48 -3.96 -8.75 -9.82
N GLN A 49 -3.97 -8.13 -8.64
CA GLN A 49 -2.82 -8.13 -7.74
C GLN A 49 -2.67 -9.47 -7.02
N PRO A 50 -1.43 -9.96 -6.78
CA PRO A 50 -1.21 -11.20 -6.04
C PRO A 50 -1.87 -11.21 -4.65
N GLU A 51 -1.87 -10.07 -3.97
CA GLU A 51 -2.41 -9.93 -2.61
C GLU A 51 -3.94 -10.06 -2.58
N ALA A 52 -4.63 -9.91 -3.72
CA ALA A 52 -6.08 -10.06 -3.82
C ALA A 52 -6.56 -11.46 -3.41
N ALA A 53 -5.76 -12.49 -3.66
CA ALA A 53 -6.08 -13.87 -3.28
C ALA A 53 -6.24 -14.07 -1.76
N GLN A 54 -5.64 -13.20 -0.94
CA GLN A 54 -5.69 -13.26 0.53
C GLN A 54 -6.54 -12.16 1.16
N ALA A 55 -7.08 -11.24 0.34
CA ALA A 55 -7.89 -10.14 0.81
C ALA A 55 -9.24 -10.64 1.35
N LEU A 56 -9.61 -10.15 2.54
CA LEU A 56 -10.91 -10.46 3.15
C LEU A 56 -12.07 -9.61 2.61
N GLN A 57 -11.80 -8.70 1.68
CA GLN A 57 -12.76 -7.71 1.17
C GLN A 57 -12.58 -7.58 -0.34
N THR A 58 -13.66 -7.22 -1.03
CA THR A 58 -13.64 -7.01 -2.49
C THR A 58 -12.90 -5.72 -2.84
N PRO A 59 -12.39 -5.59 -4.08
CA PRO A 59 -11.84 -4.34 -4.59
C PRO A 59 -12.76 -3.13 -4.38
N TYR A 60 -14.06 -3.30 -4.65
CA TYR A 60 -15.10 -2.30 -4.37
C TYR A 60 -15.05 -1.82 -2.92
N THR A 61 -15.12 -2.73 -1.94
CA THR A 61 -15.13 -2.36 -0.51
C THR A 61 -13.81 -1.69 -0.09
N LEU A 62 -12.68 -2.13 -0.63
CA LEU A 62 -11.39 -1.49 -0.37
C LEU A 62 -11.35 -0.04 -0.89
N LEU A 63 -11.87 0.22 -2.09
CA LEU A 63 -11.99 1.58 -2.64
C LEU A 63 -12.96 2.44 -1.82
N ARG A 64 -14.10 1.89 -1.37
CA ARG A 64 -15.04 2.61 -0.49
C ARG A 64 -14.39 2.97 0.84
N ASN A 65 -13.58 2.09 1.43
CA ASN A 65 -12.84 2.39 2.66
C ASN A 65 -11.85 3.54 2.47
N LEU A 66 -11.13 3.58 1.34
CA LEU A 66 -10.25 4.70 1.00
C LEU A 66 -11.03 6.00 0.82
N ALA A 67 -12.20 5.95 0.16
CA ALA A 67 -13.06 7.12 -0.01
C ALA A 67 -13.55 7.65 1.35
N ALA A 68 -14.02 6.76 2.22
CA ALA A 68 -14.46 7.11 3.58
C ALA A 68 -13.31 7.67 4.46
N ALA A 69 -12.08 7.19 4.24
CA ALA A 69 -10.89 7.73 4.90
C ALA A 69 -10.39 9.05 4.30
N GLY A 70 -10.93 9.48 3.15
CA GLY A 70 -10.48 10.66 2.43
C GLY A 70 -9.20 10.45 1.61
N GLY A 71 -8.80 9.20 1.35
CA GLY A 71 -7.62 8.85 0.55
C GLY A 71 -7.86 8.92 -0.96
N VAL A 72 -9.11 8.71 -1.40
CA VAL A 72 -9.54 8.93 -2.78
C VAL A 72 -10.82 9.76 -2.80
N THR A 73 -11.02 10.53 -3.86
CA THR A 73 -12.33 11.08 -4.22
C THR A 73 -12.98 10.18 -5.26
N VAL A 74 -14.31 10.14 -5.26
CA VAL A 74 -15.12 9.35 -6.19
C VAL A 74 -16.18 10.28 -6.75
N ILE A 75 -16.10 10.57 -8.04
CA ILE A 75 -16.99 11.52 -8.70
C ILE A 75 -17.81 10.76 -9.74
N ALA A 76 -19.13 10.83 -9.60
CA ALA A 76 -20.06 10.29 -10.59
C ALA A 76 -20.07 11.20 -11.83
N HIS A 77 -20.24 10.61 -13.00
CA HIS A 77 -20.40 11.33 -14.25
C HIS A 77 -21.63 10.81 -15.00
N ASP A 78 -22.29 11.69 -15.73
CA ASP A 78 -23.41 11.34 -16.60
C ASP A 78 -22.96 10.72 -17.93
N ALA A 79 -23.92 10.35 -18.78
CA ALA A 79 -23.65 9.75 -20.08
C ALA A 79 -22.92 10.69 -21.06
N GLN A 80 -22.87 11.98 -20.77
CA GLN A 80 -22.14 13.00 -21.53
C GLN A 80 -20.73 13.23 -20.96
N GLY A 81 -20.38 12.57 -19.85
CA GLY A 81 -19.10 12.71 -19.16
C GLY A 81 -19.01 13.98 -18.32
N LEU A 82 -20.13 14.62 -17.98
CA LEU A 82 -20.15 15.75 -17.06
C LEU A 82 -20.15 15.25 -15.62
N ALA A 83 -19.32 15.86 -14.77
CA ALA A 83 -19.27 15.53 -13.36
C ALA A 83 -20.59 15.87 -12.66
N LEU A 84 -21.15 14.90 -11.95
CA LEU A 84 -22.27 15.02 -11.03
C LEU A 84 -21.72 15.32 -9.63
N ASP A 85 -21.04 16.47 -9.51
CA ASP A 85 -20.57 16.98 -8.21
C ASP A 85 -21.74 17.56 -7.38
N GLU A 86 -21.44 18.02 -6.17
CA GLU A 86 -22.45 18.55 -5.25
C GLU A 86 -23.21 19.72 -5.86
N THR A 87 -22.50 20.66 -6.49
CA THR A 87 -23.10 21.83 -7.14
C THR A 87 -24.01 21.44 -8.30
N ARG A 88 -23.61 20.50 -9.16
CA ARG A 88 -24.44 20.02 -10.26
C ARG A 88 -25.66 19.26 -9.75
N CYS A 89 -25.49 18.43 -8.72
CA CYS A 89 -26.61 17.73 -8.08
C CYS A 89 -27.62 18.71 -7.48
N GLU A 90 -27.17 19.77 -6.79
CA GLU A 90 -28.06 20.81 -6.26
C GLU A 90 -28.85 21.53 -7.34
N GLN A 91 -28.22 21.86 -8.47
CA GLN A 91 -28.90 22.46 -9.62
C GLN A 91 -29.99 21.55 -10.18
N LEU A 92 -29.66 20.28 -10.40
CA LEU A 92 -30.62 19.29 -10.91
C LEU A 92 -31.80 19.07 -9.94
N ARG A 93 -31.56 19.12 -8.62
CA ARG A 93 -32.65 19.11 -7.62
C ARG A 93 -33.53 20.35 -7.72
N ALA A 94 -32.95 21.53 -7.92
CA ALA A 94 -33.70 22.77 -8.14
C ALA A 94 -34.51 22.74 -9.45
N GLU A 95 -34.03 21.97 -10.46
CA GLU A 95 -34.74 21.67 -11.70
C GLU A 95 -35.84 20.60 -11.53
N GLY A 96 -35.96 19.99 -10.34
CA GLY A 96 -37.04 19.08 -9.97
C GLY A 96 -36.70 17.60 -10.02
N LEU A 97 -35.42 17.22 -10.18
CA LEU A 97 -35.00 15.82 -10.07
C LEU A 97 -34.93 15.40 -8.61
N ASP A 98 -35.47 14.22 -8.31
CA ASP A 98 -35.30 13.57 -7.01
C ASP A 98 -34.00 12.74 -6.98
N ASP A 99 -33.67 12.19 -5.80
CA ASP A 99 -32.43 11.45 -5.60
C ASP A 99 -32.37 10.15 -6.43
N ASP A 100 -33.52 9.54 -6.74
CA ASP A 100 -33.59 8.34 -7.59
C ASP A 100 -33.27 8.69 -9.05
N ALA A 101 -33.87 9.77 -9.59
CA ALA A 101 -33.54 10.27 -10.92
C ALA A 101 -32.08 10.70 -11.04
N LEU A 102 -31.51 11.30 -9.99
CA LEU A 102 -30.08 11.64 -9.95
C LEU A 102 -29.19 10.39 -9.96
N ALA A 103 -29.58 9.33 -9.24
CA ALA A 103 -28.85 8.07 -9.23
C ALA A 103 -28.88 7.40 -10.61
N ASP A 104 -30.01 7.47 -11.31
CA ASP A 104 -30.18 6.94 -12.67
C ASP A 104 -29.35 7.69 -13.73
N LEU A 105 -28.99 8.95 -13.49
CA LEU A 105 -28.10 9.70 -14.38
C LEU A 105 -26.65 9.21 -14.34
N VAL A 106 -26.23 8.51 -13.29
CA VAL A 106 -24.84 8.07 -13.12
C VAL A 106 -24.50 7.00 -14.16
N ALA A 107 -23.78 7.39 -15.21
CA ALA A 107 -23.28 6.47 -16.22
C ALA A 107 -21.96 5.82 -15.79
N GLU A 108 -21.10 6.57 -15.10
CA GLU A 108 -19.81 6.07 -14.61
C GLU A 108 -19.37 6.76 -13.32
N ARG A 109 -18.46 6.12 -12.58
CA ARG A 109 -17.76 6.74 -11.44
C ARG A 109 -16.27 6.77 -11.73
N ARG A 110 -15.64 7.88 -11.41
CA ARG A 110 -14.19 8.06 -11.52
C ARG A 110 -13.55 8.26 -10.16
N VAL A 111 -12.36 7.71 -10.01
CA VAL A 111 -11.60 7.67 -8.76
C VAL A 111 -10.28 8.41 -8.99
N LEU A 112 -9.96 9.31 -8.07
CA LEU A 112 -8.69 10.04 -8.04
C LEU A 112 -8.17 10.10 -6.61
N THR A 113 -6.89 9.80 -6.43
CA THR A 113 -6.22 9.89 -5.13
C THR A 113 -6.14 11.34 -4.68
N THR A 114 -6.54 11.60 -3.44
CA THR A 114 -6.54 12.95 -2.87
C THR A 114 -5.11 13.37 -2.49
N PRO A 115 -4.84 14.66 -2.22
CA PRO A 115 -3.56 15.10 -1.67
C PRO A 115 -3.16 14.35 -0.38
N ALA A 116 -4.13 14.06 0.50
CA ALA A 116 -3.89 13.27 1.71
C ALA A 116 -3.50 11.82 1.38
N GLY A 117 -4.15 11.22 0.38
CA GLY A 117 -3.79 9.90 -0.15
C GLY A 117 -2.38 9.84 -0.74
N CYS A 118 -1.99 10.87 -1.49
CA CYS A 118 -0.63 10.99 -2.02
C CYS A 118 0.41 11.12 -0.89
N ALA A 119 0.17 11.98 0.09
CA ALA A 119 1.06 12.14 1.24
C ALA A 119 1.18 10.84 2.06
N ALA A 120 0.08 10.10 2.25
CA ALA A 120 0.11 8.77 2.87
C ALA A 120 0.95 7.77 2.05
N CYS A 121 0.86 7.81 0.71
CA CYS A 121 1.70 6.98 -0.16
C CYS A 121 3.19 7.32 -0.05
N GLU A 122 3.53 8.59 0.09
CA GLU A 122 4.92 9.03 0.28
C GLU A 122 5.45 8.54 1.63
N LEU A 123 4.71 8.74 2.72
CA LEU A 123 5.09 8.27 4.05
C LEU A 123 5.27 6.74 4.10
N LEU A 124 4.42 6.02 3.38
CA LEU A 124 4.39 4.55 3.40
C LEU A 124 5.04 3.91 2.17
N ALA A 125 5.82 4.69 1.41
CA ALA A 125 6.57 4.19 0.27
C ALA A 125 7.37 2.95 0.70
N PRO A 126 7.38 1.86 -0.10
CA PRO A 126 8.12 0.64 0.27
C PRO A 126 9.58 0.88 0.60
N GLU A 127 10.20 1.90 -0.01
CA GLU A 127 11.55 2.34 0.33
C GLU A 127 11.65 2.87 1.76
N HIS A 128 10.76 3.79 2.17
CA HIS A 128 10.71 4.31 3.53
C HIS A 128 10.38 3.23 4.56
N ARG A 129 9.43 2.33 4.24
CA ARG A 129 9.08 1.19 5.10
C ARG A 129 10.28 0.24 5.26
N THR A 130 11.03 0.00 4.19
CA THR A 130 12.23 -0.85 4.20
C THR A 130 13.33 -0.22 5.05
N LEU A 131 13.59 1.08 4.88
CA LEU A 131 14.53 1.82 5.74
C LEU A 131 14.10 1.76 7.22
N ALA A 132 12.81 1.98 7.50
CA ALA A 132 12.29 1.87 8.86
C ALA A 132 12.51 0.47 9.45
N ALA A 133 12.33 -0.60 8.67
CA ALA A 133 12.61 -1.97 9.10
C ALA A 133 14.11 -2.20 9.40
N ILE A 134 15.00 -1.70 8.54
CA ILE A 134 16.47 -1.78 8.69
C ILE A 134 16.94 -1.08 9.97
N TYR A 135 16.42 0.12 10.24
CA TYR A 135 16.87 0.94 11.36
C TYR A 135 16.15 0.66 12.68
N LYS A 136 15.07 -0.14 12.67
CA LYS A 136 14.26 -0.42 13.88
C LYS A 136 15.06 -1.00 15.04
N VAL A 137 16.04 -1.85 14.74
CA VAL A 137 16.93 -2.47 15.73
C VAL A 137 18.37 -2.31 15.23
N PRO A 138 19.15 -1.34 15.75
CA PRO A 138 20.47 -1.00 15.23
C PRO A 138 21.43 -2.20 15.12
N GLU A 139 21.38 -3.14 16.07
CA GLU A 139 22.21 -4.34 16.11
C GLU A 139 21.92 -5.31 14.95
N ARG A 140 20.76 -5.18 14.30
CA ARG A 140 20.29 -6.03 13.19
C ARG A 140 20.45 -5.39 11.82
N ARG A 141 20.83 -4.10 11.77
CA ARG A 141 20.94 -3.32 10.54
C ARG A 141 21.84 -4.01 9.51
N ALA A 142 23.04 -4.44 9.94
CA ALA A 142 24.00 -5.09 9.06
C ALA A 142 23.44 -6.37 8.43
N THR A 143 22.67 -7.16 9.19
CA THR A 143 22.03 -8.40 8.72
C THR A 143 20.96 -8.12 7.66
N PHE A 144 20.12 -7.09 7.85
CA PHE A 144 19.14 -6.69 6.84
C PHE A 144 19.80 -6.19 5.55
N VAL A 145 20.86 -5.37 5.66
CA VAL A 145 21.61 -4.87 4.49
C VAL A 145 22.26 -6.02 3.73
N ARG A 146 22.94 -6.94 4.44
CA ARG A 146 23.55 -8.12 3.83
C ARG A 146 22.52 -8.98 3.10
N LEU A 147 21.34 -9.18 3.69
CA LEU A 147 20.28 -9.97 3.08
C LEU A 147 19.73 -9.31 1.81
N LEU A 148 19.42 -8.01 1.84
CA LEU A 148 18.96 -7.28 0.66
C LEU A 148 20.03 -7.27 -0.45
N ASP A 149 21.31 -7.11 -0.13
CA ASP A 149 22.37 -7.14 -1.13
C ASP A 149 22.53 -8.54 -1.75
N PHE A 150 22.49 -9.59 -0.92
CA PHE A 150 22.57 -10.98 -1.37
C PHE A 150 21.42 -11.39 -2.30
N CYS A 151 20.22 -10.88 -2.03
CA CYS A 151 19.01 -11.13 -2.83
C CYS A 151 18.87 -10.18 -4.05
N ARG A 152 19.88 -9.36 -4.38
CA ARG A 152 19.90 -8.62 -5.67
C ARG A 152 19.82 -9.57 -6.87
N THR A 153 20.27 -10.80 -6.69
CA THR A 153 19.98 -11.92 -7.57
C THR A 153 19.10 -12.93 -6.83
N PRO A 154 18.23 -13.70 -7.50
CA PRO A 154 17.32 -14.63 -6.84
C PRO A 154 18.00 -15.63 -5.89
N ARG A 155 17.41 -15.85 -4.70
CA ARG A 155 17.93 -16.77 -3.67
C ARG A 155 16.88 -17.69 -3.07
N LYS A 156 17.27 -18.93 -2.78
CA LYS A 156 16.43 -19.89 -2.07
C LYS A 156 16.64 -19.76 -0.56
N LEU A 157 15.69 -20.29 0.21
CA LEU A 157 15.76 -20.26 1.67
C LEU A 157 17.03 -20.94 2.22
N ALA A 158 17.49 -22.02 1.58
CA ALA A 158 18.73 -22.71 1.97
C ALA A 158 19.96 -21.79 1.87
N ASP A 159 20.08 -21.03 0.77
CA ASP A 159 21.18 -20.09 0.55
C ASP A 159 21.18 -18.96 1.58
N ILE A 160 19.98 -18.46 1.91
CA ILE A 160 19.82 -17.39 2.91
C ILE A 160 20.14 -17.92 4.32
N ASN A 161 19.69 -19.13 4.66
CA ASN A 161 20.05 -19.77 5.92
C ASN A 161 21.58 -19.92 6.04
N GLN A 162 22.26 -20.29 4.96
CA GLN A 162 23.71 -20.40 4.93
C GLN A 162 24.39 -19.02 5.10
N LEU A 163 23.90 -17.98 4.41
CA LEU A 163 24.41 -16.61 4.55
C LEU A 163 24.38 -16.14 6.02
N LEU A 164 23.32 -16.50 6.73
CA LEU A 164 23.04 -16.00 8.07
C LEU A 164 23.46 -16.97 9.19
N ALA A 165 23.93 -18.18 8.92
CA ALA A 165 24.08 -19.27 9.91
C ALA A 165 24.73 -18.86 11.24
N ASP A 166 25.79 -18.05 11.16
CA ASP A 166 26.59 -17.58 12.30
C ASP A 166 26.44 -16.07 12.58
N ASP A 167 25.42 -15.44 12.01
CA ASP A 167 25.18 -14.01 12.22
C ASP A 167 24.76 -13.74 13.69
N PRO A 168 25.47 -12.87 14.43
CA PRO A 168 25.16 -12.58 15.83
C PRO A 168 23.76 -12.01 16.03
N ALA A 169 23.15 -11.40 15.00
CA ALA A 169 21.78 -10.90 15.05
C ALA A 169 20.73 -12.00 15.26
N LEU A 170 21.08 -13.28 15.01
CA LEU A 170 20.22 -14.42 15.30
C LEU A 170 20.27 -14.85 16.76
N ALA A 171 21.28 -14.43 17.52
CA ALA A 171 21.48 -14.90 18.88
C ALA A 171 20.28 -14.52 19.80
N PRO A 172 19.96 -15.37 20.80
CA PRO A 172 19.04 -15.03 21.87
C PRO A 172 19.30 -13.68 22.50
N SER A 173 18.25 -12.92 22.77
CA SER A 173 18.33 -11.64 23.46
C SER A 173 17.11 -11.41 24.34
N GLN A 174 17.16 -10.42 25.23
CA GLN A 174 15.97 -10.01 26.00
C GLN A 174 14.81 -9.61 25.07
N ARG A 175 15.10 -8.98 23.91
CA ARG A 175 14.11 -8.59 22.90
C ARG A 175 13.42 -9.78 22.24
N THR A 176 14.01 -10.96 22.31
CA THR A 176 13.46 -12.20 21.75
C THR A 176 13.02 -13.18 22.83
N ALA A 177 12.87 -12.71 24.09
CA ALA A 177 12.56 -13.54 25.24
C ALA A 177 13.51 -14.75 25.38
N GLY A 178 14.79 -14.56 25.02
CA GLY A 178 15.79 -15.63 25.06
C GLY A 178 15.69 -16.65 23.90
N GLN A 179 14.86 -16.41 22.89
CA GLN A 179 14.78 -17.28 21.71
C GLN A 179 15.75 -16.87 20.62
N LYS A 180 16.37 -17.86 19.97
CA LYS A 180 17.19 -17.66 18.76
C LYS A 180 16.26 -17.27 17.61
N LEU A 181 16.64 -16.26 16.83
CA LEU A 181 15.92 -15.93 15.59
C LEU A 181 16.34 -16.85 14.45
N HIS A 182 15.50 -16.87 13.41
CA HIS A 182 15.75 -17.56 12.15
C HIS A 182 15.81 -16.56 11.00
N ALA A 183 16.40 -16.96 9.87
CA ALA A 183 16.44 -16.13 8.66
C ALA A 183 15.04 -15.64 8.23
N CYS A 184 14.01 -16.47 8.39
CA CYS A 184 12.62 -16.11 8.08
C CYS A 184 12.17 -14.83 8.77
N TYR A 185 12.64 -14.55 10.00
CA TYR A 185 12.32 -13.28 10.67
C TYR A 185 12.75 -12.06 9.83
N PHE A 186 13.93 -12.10 9.23
CA PHE A 186 14.45 -11.00 8.43
C PHE A 186 13.77 -10.94 7.07
N ILE A 187 13.48 -12.10 6.47
CA ILE A 187 12.73 -12.23 5.22
C ILE A 187 11.34 -11.60 5.40
N ASP A 188 10.55 -12.08 6.36
CA ASP A 188 9.19 -11.63 6.62
C ASP A 188 9.15 -10.11 6.85
N ARG A 189 10.11 -9.56 7.60
CA ARG A 189 10.18 -8.12 7.87
C ARG A 189 10.50 -7.30 6.63
N LEU A 190 11.35 -7.79 5.73
CA LEU A 190 11.66 -7.12 4.47
C LEU A 190 10.54 -7.25 3.46
N GLU A 191 9.85 -8.40 3.41
CA GLU A 191 8.65 -8.57 2.58
C GLU A 191 7.51 -7.66 3.02
N GLU A 192 7.19 -7.65 4.32
CA GLU A 192 6.15 -6.79 4.87
C GLU A 192 6.44 -5.30 4.60
N ALA A 193 7.71 -4.93 4.53
CA ALA A 193 8.17 -3.58 4.20
C ALA A 193 8.24 -3.30 2.69
N GLY A 194 8.17 -4.33 1.84
CA GLY A 194 8.28 -4.23 0.39
C GLY A 194 9.71 -4.14 -0.15
N GLY A 195 10.71 -4.51 0.64
CA GLY A 195 12.13 -4.57 0.25
C GLY A 195 12.53 -5.91 -0.41
N LEU A 196 11.83 -7.00 -0.06
CA LEU A 196 11.92 -8.31 -0.70
C LEU A 196 10.57 -8.74 -1.27
N VAL A 197 10.60 -9.61 -2.27
CA VAL A 197 9.41 -10.27 -2.82
C VAL A 197 9.70 -11.73 -3.16
N TRP A 198 8.70 -12.59 -3.03
CA TRP A 198 8.74 -13.98 -3.49
C TRP A 198 8.30 -14.05 -4.95
N ASP A 199 9.22 -14.48 -5.82
CA ASP A 199 8.93 -14.79 -7.23
C ASP A 199 9.54 -16.15 -7.58
N GLY A 200 9.07 -17.18 -6.87
CA GLY A 200 9.66 -18.52 -6.86
C GLY A 200 11.01 -18.61 -6.15
N SER A 201 11.66 -17.48 -5.87
CA SER A 201 12.83 -17.27 -5.02
C SER A 201 12.75 -15.86 -4.42
N TRP A 202 13.53 -15.57 -3.39
CA TRP A 202 13.60 -14.22 -2.82
C TRP A 202 14.42 -13.29 -3.71
N VAL A 203 13.84 -12.14 -4.04
CA VAL A 203 14.46 -11.10 -4.86
C VAL A 203 14.29 -9.73 -4.20
N THR A 204 15.35 -8.92 -4.21
CA THR A 204 15.31 -7.53 -3.76
C THR A 204 14.54 -6.68 -4.75
N THR A 205 13.48 -6.04 -4.27
CA THR A 205 12.63 -5.15 -5.08
C THR A 205 13.38 -3.88 -5.47
N ASP A 206 12.86 -3.11 -6.43
CA ASP A 206 13.48 -1.82 -6.78
C ASP A 206 13.45 -0.83 -5.62
N ALA A 207 12.41 -0.87 -4.78
CA ALA A 207 12.38 -0.11 -3.54
C ALA A 207 13.44 -0.58 -2.53
N GLY A 208 13.66 -1.88 -2.41
CA GLY A 208 14.74 -2.45 -1.60
C GLY A 208 16.13 -2.03 -2.09
N LYS A 209 16.34 -1.94 -3.42
CA LYS A 209 17.59 -1.44 -4.02
C LYS A 209 17.81 0.04 -3.73
N ARG A 210 16.77 0.88 -3.80
CA ARG A 210 16.86 2.30 -3.45
C ARG A 210 17.12 2.50 -1.96
N ALA A 211 16.43 1.73 -1.10
CA ALA A 211 16.70 1.72 0.33
C ALA A 211 18.16 1.35 0.62
N LEU A 212 18.70 0.30 -0.01
CA LEU A 212 20.12 -0.08 0.11
C LEU A 212 21.09 1.05 -0.28
N ALA A 213 20.77 1.85 -1.29
CA ALA A 213 21.62 2.97 -1.72
C ALA A 213 21.63 4.13 -0.72
N SER A 214 20.66 4.17 0.21
CA SER A 214 20.46 5.21 1.22
C SER A 214 20.92 4.78 2.63
N VAL A 215 21.52 3.59 2.77
CA VAL A 215 21.98 3.03 4.05
C VAL A 215 23.50 3.09 4.17
#